data_AF-A0A2M7XF91-F1
#
_entry.id   AF-A0A2M7XF91-F1
#
_cell.length_a   1.000
_cell.length_b   1.000
_cell.length_c   1.000
_cell.angle_alpha   90.00
_cell.angle_beta   90.00
_cell.angle_gamma   90.00
#
_symmetry.space_group_name_H-M   'P 1'
#
loop_
_entity.id
_entity.type
_entity.pdbx_description
1 polymer ?
#
loop_
_entity_poly.entity_id
_entity_poly.type
_entity_poly.pdbx_seq_one_letter_code
_entity_poly.pdbx_strand_id
1 'polypeptide(L)'
;MRGEAHFVLPMPESLDTDQVTSLISSSQLTVSRRGLEAVILQPDAHGLILAHHTDLGELGPPFESTDLCGNVFHPQILRVRQDSVLVYGRVKGDRQAGVWHLSPYQTFKLVNLDRLTAMSPSGDRMVLVGQQDLKQLLVTEQGLLPLEASAKVTVTHDGSVLILEQYPDHPFLYTYRFTHGQMESFTNAPCGAGEVPVQLLVWGDRLFLAVRGQEHSFLREFGSLIGNSETEVEGLIEMAWSGPRGNSIAFLSRVRRRTGWQRQLYLNMELVYEGSFTMEQGGLYWSDNGQTFAAVIHEEDGQEVVLTPNSHRVIPRGEHVRDLLVGSQGSIDAIILYNGQFDTPFVGQRPHDWVPHAWNLHRTPDGSVAYNAIHGSHVMCWVDWTERF
;
A
#
# COMPACT_ATOMS: atom_id res chain seq x y z
N MET A 1 0.62 29.57 -5.44
CA MET A 1 1.79 28.91 -4.82
C MET A 1 2.00 29.33 -3.36
N ARG A 2 1.43 28.53 -2.45
CA ARG A 2 1.64 28.58 -0.99
C ARG A 2 2.45 27.34 -0.57
N GLY A 3 3.04 27.35 0.62
CA GLY A 3 3.97 26.31 1.05
C GLY A 3 5.34 26.46 0.40
N GLU A 4 6.28 25.62 0.84
CA GLU A 4 7.59 25.51 0.21
C GLU A 4 7.53 24.46 -0.90
N ALA A 5 8.12 24.78 -2.06
CA ALA A 5 8.16 23.89 -3.20
C ALA A 5 9.61 23.54 -3.52
N HIS A 6 9.93 22.25 -3.52
CA HIS A 6 11.26 21.73 -3.82
C HIS A 6 11.24 21.04 -5.18
N PHE A 7 12.17 21.41 -6.05
CA PHE A 7 12.39 20.70 -7.32
C PHE A 7 13.09 19.37 -7.04
N VAL A 8 12.45 18.27 -7.45
CA VAL A 8 12.95 16.92 -7.15
C VAL A 8 13.57 16.31 -8.40
N LEU A 9 12.87 16.26 -9.53
CA LEU A 9 13.40 15.60 -10.72
C LEU A 9 12.93 16.31 -11.99
N PRO A 10 13.83 16.70 -12.90
CA PRO A 10 13.43 17.17 -14.21
C PRO A 10 12.89 16.00 -15.04
N MET A 11 11.77 16.23 -15.70
CA MET A 11 11.20 15.35 -16.70
C MET A 11 11.84 15.69 -18.06
N PRO A 12 12.22 14.69 -18.87
CA PRO A 12 12.97 14.90 -20.12
C PRO A 12 12.14 15.63 -21.17
N GLU A 13 10.82 15.50 -21.12
CA GLU A 13 9.88 16.10 -22.04
C GLU A 13 8.63 16.58 -21.27
N SER A 14 7.86 17.47 -21.89
CA SER A 14 6.55 17.86 -21.38
C SER A 14 5.58 16.71 -21.63
N LEU A 15 5.38 15.89 -20.60
CA LEU A 15 4.39 14.81 -20.62
C LEU A 15 3.00 15.36 -20.37
N ASP A 16 1.99 14.78 -21.03
CA ASP A 16 0.60 15.04 -20.69
C ASP A 16 0.18 14.29 -19.41
N THR A 17 -1.01 14.61 -18.89
CA THR A 17 -1.52 14.02 -17.65
C THR A 17 -1.67 12.49 -17.71
N ASP A 18 -2.04 11.95 -18.88
CA ASP A 18 -2.25 10.51 -19.06
C ASP A 18 -0.93 9.76 -19.03
N GLN A 19 0.10 10.30 -19.69
CA GLN A 19 1.46 9.78 -19.67
C GLN A 19 2.04 9.80 -18.25
N VAL A 20 1.88 10.90 -17.53
CA VAL A 20 2.32 11.02 -16.13
C VAL A 20 1.63 9.98 -15.25
N THR A 21 0.31 9.88 -15.34
CA THR A 21 -0.49 8.93 -14.58
C THR A 21 -0.09 7.49 -14.91
N SER A 22 0.18 7.19 -16.17
CA SER A 22 0.69 5.89 -16.62
C SER A 22 2.04 5.56 -15.99
N LEU A 23 3.00 6.51 -16.00
CA LEU A 23 4.31 6.30 -15.38
C LEU A 23 4.21 6.03 -13.87
N ILE A 24 3.37 6.76 -13.15
CA ILE A 24 3.22 6.59 -11.69
C ILE A 24 2.50 5.27 -11.37
N SER A 25 1.37 5.00 -12.03
CA SER A 25 0.58 3.77 -11.81
C SER A 25 1.31 2.49 -12.20
N SER A 26 2.19 2.54 -13.21
CA SER A 26 3.06 1.42 -13.61
C SER A 26 4.36 1.34 -12.80
N SER A 27 4.53 2.19 -11.79
CA SER A 27 5.75 2.28 -10.98
C SER A 27 7.01 2.56 -11.81
N GLN A 28 6.89 3.27 -12.94
CA GLN A 28 8.00 3.75 -13.76
C GLN A 28 8.46 5.15 -13.37
N LEU A 29 7.65 5.88 -12.62
CA LEU A 29 8.03 7.09 -11.88
C LEU A 29 7.65 6.89 -10.42
N THR A 30 8.61 7.05 -9.51
CA THR A 30 8.36 6.89 -8.06
C THR A 30 9.23 7.85 -7.28
N VAL A 31 8.74 8.23 -6.10
CA VAL A 31 9.43 9.11 -5.15
C VAL A 31 9.75 8.34 -3.88
N SER A 32 10.75 8.80 -3.14
CA SER A 32 11.04 8.29 -1.81
C SER A 32 9.90 8.63 -0.85
N ARG A 33 9.88 7.95 0.29
CA ARG A 33 8.89 8.23 1.36
C ARG A 33 8.91 9.68 1.84
N ARG A 34 10.06 10.36 1.79
CA ARG A 34 10.17 11.79 2.16
C ARG A 34 9.76 12.72 1.03
N GLY A 35 9.54 12.18 -0.17
CA GLY A 35 9.21 12.94 -1.37
C GLY A 35 10.37 13.76 -1.94
N LEU A 36 11.60 13.62 -1.42
CA LEU A 36 12.75 14.45 -1.79
C LEU A 36 13.68 13.80 -2.81
N GLU A 37 13.56 12.49 -3.03
CA GLU A 37 14.27 11.78 -4.07
C GLU A 37 13.27 11.15 -5.02
N ALA A 38 13.54 11.18 -6.31
CA ALA A 38 12.69 10.53 -7.30
C ALA A 38 13.52 9.75 -8.32
N VAL A 39 12.89 8.75 -8.90
CA VAL A 39 13.44 7.94 -9.98
C VAL A 39 12.43 7.83 -11.10
N ILE A 40 12.90 7.96 -12.32
CA ILE A 40 12.14 7.67 -13.52
C ILE A 40 12.87 6.63 -14.39
N LEU A 41 12.12 5.66 -14.90
CA LEU A 41 12.59 4.66 -15.85
C LEU A 41 12.34 5.17 -17.28
N GLN A 42 13.40 5.31 -18.08
CA GLN A 42 13.31 5.93 -19.40
C GLN A 42 14.05 5.13 -20.47
N PRO A 43 13.51 5.07 -21.69
CA PRO A 43 14.22 4.49 -22.81
C PRO A 43 15.43 5.35 -23.22
N ASP A 44 16.55 4.69 -23.46
CA ASP A 44 17.73 5.24 -24.11
C ASP A 44 17.55 5.28 -25.64
N ALA A 45 18.57 5.78 -26.35
CA ALA A 45 18.56 5.85 -27.81
C ALA A 45 18.43 4.48 -28.52
N HIS A 46 18.65 3.37 -27.80
CA HIS A 46 18.54 2.00 -28.29
C HIS A 46 17.23 1.32 -27.84
N GLY A 47 16.34 2.04 -27.15
CA GLY A 47 15.07 1.52 -26.62
C GLY A 47 15.23 0.67 -25.36
N LEU A 48 16.41 0.68 -24.73
CA LEU A 48 16.66 0.03 -23.44
C LEU A 48 16.32 1.00 -22.30
N ILE A 49 15.78 0.49 -21.22
CA ILE A 49 15.29 1.30 -20.12
C ILE A 49 16.40 1.53 -19.08
N LEU A 50 16.65 2.77 -18.71
CA LEU A 50 17.61 3.18 -17.67
C LEU A 50 16.88 3.88 -16.53
N ALA A 51 17.44 3.79 -15.32
CA ALA A 51 16.92 4.49 -14.15
C ALA A 51 17.62 5.85 -14.00
N HIS A 52 16.86 6.93 -14.00
CA HIS A 52 17.37 8.28 -13.74
C HIS A 52 16.91 8.74 -12.36
N HIS A 53 17.87 8.89 -11.45
CA HIS A 53 17.64 9.32 -10.08
C HIS A 53 17.98 10.81 -9.90
N THR A 54 17.20 11.52 -9.10
CA THR A 54 17.36 12.94 -8.75
C THR A 54 18.82 13.36 -8.51
N ASP A 55 19.49 12.78 -7.51
CA ASP A 55 20.85 13.20 -7.13
C ASP A 55 21.98 12.33 -7.71
N LEU A 56 21.66 11.12 -8.16
CA LEU A 56 22.66 10.12 -8.55
C LEU A 56 22.84 10.07 -10.06
N GLY A 57 21.96 10.72 -10.81
CA GLY A 57 21.95 10.70 -12.27
C GLY A 57 21.48 9.34 -12.82
N GLU A 58 22.06 8.93 -13.93
CA GLU A 58 21.75 7.65 -14.58
C GLU A 58 22.38 6.48 -13.81
N LEU A 59 21.55 5.48 -13.49
CA LEU A 59 21.92 4.24 -12.84
C LEU A 59 21.60 3.07 -13.79
N GLY A 60 22.62 2.23 -14.04
CA GLY A 60 22.53 1.09 -14.96
C GLY A 60 21.78 -0.11 -14.40
N PRO A 61 22.12 -1.33 -14.85
CA PRO A 61 22.34 -1.64 -16.26
C PRO A 61 21.06 -1.41 -17.08
N PRO A 62 21.13 -1.36 -18.41
CA PRO A 62 19.94 -1.20 -19.25
C PRO A 62 18.99 -2.40 -19.12
N PHE A 63 17.74 -2.10 -18.80
CA PHE A 63 16.65 -3.06 -18.74
C PHE A 63 15.97 -3.21 -20.11
N GLU A 64 15.47 -4.40 -20.39
CA GLU A 64 14.71 -4.66 -21.61
C GLU A 64 13.23 -4.37 -21.39
N SER A 65 12.58 -3.86 -22.44
CA SER A 65 11.14 -3.55 -22.47
C SER A 65 10.28 -4.72 -22.98
N THR A 66 10.91 -5.87 -23.23
CA THR A 66 10.25 -7.09 -23.70
C THR A 66 10.77 -8.31 -22.95
N ASP A 67 9.96 -9.37 -22.87
CA ASP A 67 10.34 -10.67 -22.33
C ASP A 67 11.03 -11.56 -23.39
N LEU A 68 11.28 -12.85 -23.10
CA LEU A 68 12.03 -13.74 -24.01
C LEU A 68 11.16 -14.19 -25.18
N CYS A 69 9.85 -14.09 -25.03
CA CYS A 69 8.84 -14.42 -26.01
C CYS A 69 8.46 -13.21 -26.87
N GLY A 70 9.05 -12.04 -26.63
CA GLY A 70 8.74 -10.79 -27.32
C GLY A 70 7.49 -10.07 -26.80
N ASN A 71 6.93 -10.49 -25.66
CA ASN A 71 5.82 -9.77 -25.03
C ASN A 71 6.36 -8.51 -24.37
N VAL A 72 5.55 -7.46 -24.31
CA VAL A 72 5.91 -6.21 -23.61
C VAL A 72 6.08 -6.48 -22.12
N PHE A 73 7.23 -6.06 -21.59
CA PHE A 73 7.59 -6.18 -20.18
C PHE A 73 8.16 -4.84 -19.71
N HIS A 74 7.50 -4.20 -18.76
CA HIS A 74 7.97 -2.92 -18.23
C HIS A 74 8.70 -3.13 -16.91
N PRO A 75 9.97 -2.70 -16.80
CA PRO A 75 10.65 -2.66 -15.52
C PRO A 75 9.90 -1.72 -14.55
N GLN A 76 9.96 -2.04 -13.26
CA GLN A 76 9.20 -1.36 -12.21
C GLN A 76 10.14 -0.92 -11.09
N ILE A 77 10.03 0.34 -10.68
CA ILE A 77 10.70 0.87 -9.49
C ILE A 77 9.96 0.33 -8.28
N LEU A 78 10.69 -0.36 -7.41
CA LEU A 78 10.14 -0.94 -6.20
C LEU A 78 10.40 -0.04 -5.00
N ARG A 79 11.57 0.63 -4.99
CA ARG A 79 11.96 1.51 -3.90
C ARG A 79 12.96 2.56 -4.37
N VAL A 80 12.79 3.78 -3.85
CA VAL A 80 13.73 4.89 -3.96
C VAL A 80 14.31 5.23 -2.59
N ARG A 81 15.63 5.33 -2.49
CA ARG A 81 16.37 5.82 -1.33
C ARG A 81 17.34 6.92 -1.79
N GLN A 82 17.90 7.65 -0.84
CA GLN A 82 18.85 8.73 -1.10
C GLN A 82 20.08 8.27 -1.91
N ASP A 83 20.54 7.04 -1.70
CA ASP A 83 21.81 6.52 -2.22
C ASP A 83 21.63 5.31 -3.15
N SER A 84 20.38 4.87 -3.37
CA SER A 84 20.11 3.60 -4.04
C SER A 84 18.67 3.47 -4.56
N VAL A 85 18.49 2.59 -5.54
CA VAL A 85 17.19 2.26 -6.14
C VAL A 85 17.04 0.74 -6.21
N LEU A 86 15.84 0.25 -5.89
CA LEU A 86 15.47 -1.14 -6.18
C LEU A 86 14.54 -1.18 -7.38
N VAL A 87 14.91 -1.96 -8.40
CA VAL A 87 14.16 -2.09 -9.65
C VAL A 87 13.89 -3.56 -9.94
N TYR A 88 12.65 -3.91 -10.21
CA TYR A 88 12.29 -5.19 -10.81
C TYR A 88 12.42 -5.07 -12.33
N GLY A 89 13.22 -5.92 -12.94
CA GLY A 89 13.37 -5.91 -14.38
C GLY A 89 14.26 -7.01 -14.92
N ARG A 90 14.29 -7.14 -16.25
CA ARG A 90 15.26 -7.98 -16.96
C ARG A 90 16.32 -7.09 -17.58
N VAL A 91 17.57 -7.45 -17.35
CA VAL A 91 18.73 -6.74 -17.90
C VAL A 91 19.16 -7.40 -19.19
N LYS A 92 19.63 -6.61 -20.14
CA LYS A 92 20.15 -7.12 -21.41
C LYS A 92 21.20 -8.21 -21.20
N GLY A 93 20.98 -9.37 -21.81
CA GLY A 93 21.87 -10.54 -21.71
C GLY A 93 21.66 -11.40 -20.46
N ASP A 94 20.79 -10.99 -19.52
CA ASP A 94 20.33 -11.85 -18.44
C ASP A 94 19.20 -12.76 -18.94
N ARG A 95 19.20 -14.02 -18.50
CA ARG A 95 18.21 -15.01 -18.92
C ARG A 95 16.87 -14.81 -18.22
N GLN A 96 16.86 -14.22 -17.03
CA GLN A 96 15.67 -14.13 -16.18
C GLN A 96 15.51 -12.71 -15.63
N ALA A 97 14.26 -12.27 -15.44
CA ALA A 97 14.01 -11.05 -14.70
C ALA A 97 14.40 -11.22 -13.21
N GLY A 98 14.40 -10.12 -12.48
CA GLY A 98 14.68 -10.16 -11.05
C GLY A 98 14.72 -8.80 -10.41
N VAL A 99 15.02 -8.77 -9.13
CA VAL A 99 15.17 -7.53 -8.36
C VAL A 99 16.62 -7.11 -8.38
N TRP A 100 16.86 -5.88 -8.77
CA TRP A 100 18.19 -5.28 -8.89
C TRP A 100 18.33 -4.16 -7.87
N HIS A 101 19.48 -4.16 -7.18
CA HIS A 101 19.94 -3.03 -6.40
C HIS A 101 20.86 -2.18 -7.27
N LEU A 102 20.51 -0.91 -7.44
CA LEU A 102 21.23 0.05 -8.25
C LEU A 102 21.80 1.15 -7.35
N SER A 103 23.11 1.39 -7.44
CA SER A 103 23.77 2.54 -6.79
C SER A 103 25.01 2.93 -7.61
N PRO A 104 25.54 4.15 -7.45
CA PRO A 104 26.75 4.58 -8.18
C PRO A 104 27.96 3.69 -7.94
N TYR A 105 28.05 3.07 -6.76
CA TYR A 105 29.21 2.29 -6.34
C TYR A 105 29.02 0.79 -6.51
N GLN A 106 27.77 0.31 -6.48
CA GLN A 106 27.47 -1.12 -6.47
C GLN A 106 26.12 -1.41 -7.13
N THR A 107 26.19 -2.23 -8.19
CA THR A 107 25.00 -2.73 -8.88
C THR A 107 25.03 -4.24 -8.94
N PHE A 108 23.96 -4.88 -8.48
CA PHE A 108 23.86 -6.33 -8.41
C PHE A 108 22.41 -6.80 -8.40
N LYS A 109 22.20 -8.03 -8.88
CA LYS A 109 20.91 -8.71 -8.82
C LYS A 109 20.74 -9.37 -7.45
N LEU A 110 19.68 -9.01 -6.74
CA LEU A 110 19.34 -9.56 -5.43
C LEU A 110 18.74 -10.96 -5.55
N VAL A 111 17.81 -11.13 -6.48
CA VAL A 111 17.06 -12.37 -6.66
C VAL A 111 16.51 -12.49 -8.08
N ASN A 112 16.42 -13.73 -8.57
CA ASN A 112 15.71 -14.06 -9.79
C ASN A 112 14.20 -14.18 -9.52
N LEU A 113 13.39 -13.48 -10.29
CA LEU A 113 11.93 -13.59 -10.23
C LEU A 113 11.40 -13.59 -11.65
N ASP A 114 10.49 -14.52 -11.95
CA ASP A 114 9.77 -14.56 -13.22
C ASP A 114 8.70 -13.48 -13.29
N ARG A 115 8.08 -13.19 -12.14
CA ARG A 115 6.98 -12.23 -12.02
C ARG A 115 6.92 -11.61 -10.64
N LEU A 116 6.61 -10.32 -10.57
CA LEU A 116 6.18 -9.66 -9.35
C LEU A 116 4.65 -9.79 -9.21
N THR A 117 4.16 -10.26 -8.06
CA THR A 117 2.72 -10.50 -7.81
C THR A 117 2.13 -9.53 -6.80
N ALA A 118 2.91 -9.07 -5.81
CA ALA A 118 2.50 -8.03 -4.90
C ALA A 118 3.70 -7.22 -4.40
N MET A 119 3.45 -5.95 -4.09
CA MET A 119 4.40 -5.05 -3.45
C MET A 119 3.67 -4.34 -2.31
N SER A 120 4.26 -4.36 -1.12
CA SER A 120 3.76 -3.58 0.00
C SER A 120 4.86 -2.66 0.50
N PRO A 121 4.71 -1.34 0.32
CA PRO A 121 5.56 -0.37 1.00
C PRO A 121 5.14 -0.34 2.49
N SER A 122 6.00 -0.83 3.39
CA SER A 122 5.78 -0.68 4.83
C SER A 122 6.96 0.02 5.49
N GLY A 123 6.75 1.30 5.77
CA GLY A 123 7.74 2.15 6.42
C GLY A 123 9.06 2.20 5.65
N ASP A 124 10.16 1.85 6.31
CA ASP A 124 11.50 1.82 5.73
C ASP A 124 11.88 0.43 5.20
N ARG A 125 10.92 -0.48 5.01
CA ARG A 125 11.17 -1.82 4.47
C ARG A 125 10.22 -2.09 3.30
N MET A 126 10.74 -2.86 2.36
CA MET A 126 9.96 -3.32 1.22
C MET A 126 9.77 -4.81 1.33
N VAL A 127 8.53 -5.23 1.20
CA VAL A 127 8.14 -6.64 1.14
C VAL A 127 7.57 -6.88 -0.23
N LEU A 128 8.22 -7.76 -0.98
CA LEU A 128 7.76 -8.15 -2.30
C LEU A 128 7.28 -9.59 -2.23
N VAL A 129 6.21 -9.87 -2.95
CA VAL A 129 5.81 -11.23 -3.28
C VAL A 129 6.01 -11.39 -4.77
N GLY A 130 6.80 -12.39 -5.16
CA GLY A 130 7.04 -12.73 -6.55
C GLY A 130 6.92 -14.21 -6.80
N GLN A 131 7.06 -14.60 -8.06
CA GLN A 131 7.04 -16.00 -8.49
C GLN A 131 8.40 -16.36 -9.10
N GLN A 132 8.93 -17.52 -8.73
CA GLN A 132 10.12 -18.13 -9.34
C GLN A 132 9.87 -19.63 -9.53
N ASP A 133 9.98 -20.14 -10.75
CA ASP A 133 9.80 -21.57 -11.07
C ASP A 133 8.47 -22.12 -10.52
N LEU A 134 7.40 -21.34 -10.70
CA LEU A 134 6.05 -21.58 -10.17
C LEU A 134 5.88 -21.47 -8.64
N LYS A 135 6.95 -21.28 -7.88
CA LYS A 135 6.87 -21.06 -6.43
C LYS A 135 6.65 -19.60 -6.11
N GLN A 136 5.76 -19.33 -5.17
CA GLN A 136 5.62 -17.99 -4.61
C GLN A 136 6.78 -17.74 -3.65
N LEU A 137 7.38 -16.56 -3.72
CA LEU A 137 8.51 -16.15 -2.89
C LEU A 137 8.20 -14.82 -2.22
N LEU A 138 8.39 -14.77 -0.92
CA LEU A 138 8.54 -13.53 -0.20
C LEU A 138 10.00 -13.06 -0.32
N VAL A 139 10.19 -11.86 -0.84
CA VAL A 139 11.49 -11.20 -0.92
C VAL A 139 11.50 -10.05 0.08
N THR A 140 12.46 -10.11 0.98
CA THR A 140 12.76 -9.04 1.93
C THR A 140 14.20 -8.62 1.75
N GLU A 141 14.57 -7.46 2.29
CA GLU A 141 15.98 -7.01 2.30
C GLU A 141 16.92 -7.96 3.07
N GLN A 142 16.36 -8.87 3.88
CA GLN A 142 17.13 -9.78 4.73
C GLN A 142 17.14 -11.22 4.22
N GLY A 143 16.39 -11.55 3.17
CA GLY A 143 16.34 -12.91 2.65
C GLY A 143 15.10 -13.24 1.84
N LEU A 144 15.08 -14.49 1.36
CA LEU A 144 14.02 -15.08 0.56
C LEU A 144 13.33 -16.16 1.39
N LEU A 145 12.01 -16.20 1.31
CA LEU A 145 11.21 -17.23 1.94
C LEU A 145 10.23 -17.81 0.90
N PRO A 146 10.28 -19.13 0.62
CA PRO A 146 9.29 -19.76 -0.22
C PRO A 146 7.94 -19.80 0.49
N LEU A 147 6.89 -19.53 -0.28
CA LEU A 147 5.51 -19.54 0.15
C LEU A 147 4.69 -20.55 -0.65
N GLU A 148 3.65 -21.09 -0.01
CA GLU A 148 2.58 -21.80 -0.71
C GLU A 148 1.84 -20.85 -1.65
N ALA A 149 1.35 -21.36 -2.79
CA ALA A 149 0.63 -20.53 -3.76
C ALA A 149 -0.68 -19.93 -3.20
N SER A 150 -1.23 -20.52 -2.14
CA SER A 150 -2.42 -20.04 -1.42
C SER A 150 -2.09 -19.09 -0.27
N ALA A 151 -0.80 -18.79 -0.04
CA ALA A 151 -0.35 -18.01 1.10
C ALA A 151 -0.94 -16.60 1.07
N LYS A 152 -1.53 -16.18 2.19
CA LYS A 152 -1.90 -14.79 2.41
C LYS A 152 -0.79 -14.09 3.21
N VAL A 153 -0.40 -12.92 2.74
CA VAL A 153 0.70 -12.13 3.32
C VAL A 153 0.12 -10.80 3.80
N THR A 154 0.22 -10.54 5.11
CA THR A 154 -0.06 -9.23 5.69
C THR A 154 1.26 -8.57 6.04
N VAL A 155 1.51 -7.37 5.55
CA VAL A 155 2.64 -6.56 6.00
C VAL A 155 2.17 -5.63 7.11
N THR A 156 2.87 -5.68 8.23
CA THR A 156 2.59 -4.84 9.40
C THR A 156 3.45 -3.57 9.33
N HIS A 157 3.06 -2.54 10.08
CA HIS A 157 3.74 -1.23 10.06
C HIS A 157 5.21 -1.26 10.54
N ASP A 158 5.60 -2.21 11.40
CA ASP A 158 7.00 -2.36 11.81
C ASP A 158 7.88 -3.09 10.78
N GLY A 159 7.29 -3.40 9.62
CA GLY A 159 7.93 -4.13 8.53
C GLY A 159 8.00 -5.64 8.78
N SER A 160 7.39 -6.15 9.85
CA SER A 160 7.18 -7.59 10.00
C SER A 160 6.10 -8.08 9.05
N VAL A 161 6.24 -9.34 8.63
CA VAL A 161 5.32 -9.98 7.69
C VAL A 161 4.61 -11.10 8.43
N LEU A 162 3.28 -11.04 8.45
CA LEU A 162 2.45 -12.14 8.92
C LEU A 162 2.05 -12.98 7.72
N ILE A 163 2.27 -14.27 7.82
CA ILE A 163 1.98 -15.21 6.75
C ILE A 163 0.95 -16.19 7.25
N LEU A 164 -0.01 -16.50 6.38
CA LEU A 164 -1.05 -17.49 6.59
C LEU A 164 -1.01 -18.50 5.45
N GLU A 165 -0.71 -19.76 5.76
CA GLU A 165 -0.50 -20.81 4.78
C GLU A 165 -1.32 -22.06 5.06
N GLN A 166 -1.90 -22.61 4.01
CA GLN A 166 -2.54 -23.92 4.04
C GLN A 166 -1.82 -24.83 3.06
N TYR A 167 -1.19 -25.88 3.58
CA TYR A 167 -0.57 -26.90 2.75
C TYR A 167 -1.65 -27.84 2.18
N PRO A 168 -1.57 -28.23 0.89
CA PRO A 168 -2.60 -29.02 0.22
C PRO A 168 -2.97 -30.34 0.94
N ASP A 169 -1.99 -30.98 1.56
CA ASP A 169 -2.14 -32.27 2.23
C ASP A 169 -2.36 -32.16 3.76
N HIS A 170 -2.50 -30.94 4.28
CA HIS A 170 -2.71 -30.71 5.70
C HIS A 170 -4.05 -30.02 5.99
N PRO A 171 -4.79 -30.49 7.00
CA PRO A 171 -6.05 -29.86 7.41
C PRO A 171 -5.80 -28.55 8.18
N PHE A 172 -4.55 -28.27 8.57
CA PHE A 172 -4.20 -27.13 9.40
C PHE A 172 -3.79 -25.93 8.55
N LEU A 173 -4.27 -24.78 9.01
CA LEU A 173 -3.82 -23.47 8.58
C LEU A 173 -2.69 -23.06 9.51
N TYR A 174 -1.54 -22.68 8.97
CA TYR A 174 -0.38 -22.25 9.73
C TYR A 174 -0.22 -20.75 9.63
N THR A 175 0.27 -20.16 10.70
CA THR A 175 0.61 -18.74 10.74
C THR A 175 1.94 -18.54 11.40
N TYR A 176 2.72 -17.64 10.83
CA TYR A 176 4.03 -17.31 11.34
C TYR A 176 4.38 -15.85 11.06
N ARG A 177 5.21 -15.30 11.95
CA ARG A 177 5.74 -13.94 11.82
C ARG A 177 7.17 -14.02 11.30
N PHE A 178 7.43 -13.28 10.23
CA PHE A 178 8.74 -13.13 9.64
C PHE A 178 9.27 -11.71 9.84
N THR A 179 10.45 -11.60 10.43
CA THR A 179 11.09 -10.36 10.84
C THR A 179 12.60 -10.52 10.72
N HIS A 180 13.30 -9.48 10.24
CA HIS A 180 14.77 -9.48 10.21
C HIS A 180 15.39 -10.71 9.50
N GLY A 181 14.70 -11.28 8.51
CA GLY A 181 15.16 -12.48 7.80
C GLY A 181 14.95 -13.80 8.56
N GLN A 182 14.23 -13.80 9.68
CA GLN A 182 13.99 -14.98 10.50
C GLN A 182 12.50 -15.16 10.80
N MET A 183 12.10 -16.41 10.98
CA MET A 183 10.79 -16.76 11.51
C MET A 183 10.84 -16.65 13.04
N GLU A 184 10.10 -15.69 13.60
CA GLU A 184 10.06 -15.43 15.05
C GLU A 184 9.01 -16.27 15.78
N SER A 185 7.92 -16.62 15.10
CA SER A 185 6.84 -17.42 15.67
C SER A 185 6.22 -18.32 14.63
N PHE A 186 5.71 -19.48 15.04
CA PHE A 186 4.96 -20.42 14.20
C PHE A 186 3.87 -21.09 15.04
N THR A 187 2.63 -21.07 14.56
CA THR A 187 1.48 -21.65 15.26
C THR A 187 0.40 -22.07 14.28
N ASN A 188 -0.48 -22.97 14.74
CA ASN A 188 -1.68 -23.30 14.02
C ASN A 188 -2.68 -22.14 14.17
N ALA A 189 -3.19 -21.65 13.05
CA ALA A 189 -4.25 -20.67 13.00
C ALA A 189 -5.58 -21.37 13.34
N PRO A 190 -6.36 -20.85 14.30
CA PRO A 190 -7.60 -21.49 14.71
C PRO A 190 -8.70 -21.22 13.67
N CYS A 191 -8.76 -22.03 12.62
CA CYS A 191 -9.81 -21.99 11.60
C CYS A 191 -10.53 -23.35 11.59
N GLY A 192 -11.82 -23.33 11.87
CA GLY A 192 -12.69 -24.49 11.90
C GLY A 192 -13.16 -24.90 10.49
N ALA A 193 -13.85 -26.04 10.43
CA ALA A 193 -14.39 -26.56 9.18
C ALA A 193 -15.51 -25.65 8.63
N GLY A 194 -15.44 -25.31 7.35
CA GLY A 194 -16.43 -24.46 6.67
C GLY A 194 -16.26 -22.96 6.91
N GLU A 195 -15.25 -22.57 7.66
CA GLU A 195 -14.89 -21.17 7.89
C GLU A 195 -13.82 -20.71 6.89
N VAL A 196 -13.85 -19.43 6.57
CA VAL A 196 -12.93 -18.81 5.61
C VAL A 196 -12.05 -17.81 6.35
N PRO A 197 -10.72 -17.99 6.36
CA PRO A 197 -9.83 -16.99 6.91
C PRO A 197 -9.88 -15.74 6.03
N VAL A 198 -10.14 -14.58 6.63
CA VAL A 198 -10.18 -13.29 5.94
C VAL A 198 -8.80 -12.66 5.94
N GLN A 199 -8.30 -12.28 7.13
CA GLN A 199 -7.06 -11.54 7.31
C GLN A 199 -6.37 -11.91 8.64
N LEU A 200 -5.03 -11.94 8.64
CA LEU A 200 -4.22 -11.91 9.87
C LEU A 200 -4.00 -10.47 10.32
N LEU A 201 -4.26 -10.20 11.60
CA LEU A 201 -4.23 -8.88 12.21
C LEU A 201 -3.29 -8.83 13.42
N VAL A 202 -2.74 -7.65 13.68
CA VAL A 202 -2.06 -7.30 14.92
C VAL A 202 -2.93 -6.30 15.68
N TRP A 203 -3.20 -6.60 16.96
CA TRP A 203 -3.88 -5.68 17.87
C TRP A 203 -3.23 -5.72 19.25
N GLY A 204 -2.68 -4.59 19.70
CA GLY A 204 -1.67 -4.53 20.75
C GLY A 204 -0.46 -5.39 20.37
N ASP A 205 -0.01 -6.20 21.33
CA ASP A 205 1.07 -7.18 21.14
C ASP A 205 0.54 -8.58 20.75
N ARG A 206 -0.72 -8.68 20.32
CA ARG A 206 -1.41 -9.96 20.08
C ARG A 206 -1.73 -10.14 18.59
N LEU A 207 -1.79 -11.41 18.19
CA LEU A 207 -2.17 -11.81 16.84
C LEU A 207 -3.62 -12.28 16.83
N PHE A 208 -4.37 -11.80 15.84
CA PHE A 208 -5.75 -12.16 15.62
C PHE A 208 -5.95 -12.69 14.20
N LEU A 209 -6.76 -13.74 14.07
CA LEU A 209 -7.28 -14.18 12.78
C LEU A 209 -8.72 -13.69 12.67
N ALA A 210 -8.99 -12.87 11.66
CA ALA A 210 -10.36 -12.58 11.24
C ALA A 210 -10.89 -13.75 10.42
N VAL A 211 -11.97 -14.36 10.89
CA VAL A 211 -12.59 -15.55 10.31
C VAL A 211 -14.03 -15.25 9.95
N ARG A 212 -14.43 -15.62 8.73
CA ARG A 212 -15.81 -15.56 8.28
C ARG A 212 -16.43 -16.96 8.35
N GLY A 213 -17.46 -17.12 9.16
CA GLY A 213 -18.30 -18.32 9.20
C GLY A 213 -19.47 -18.24 8.22
N GLN A 214 -20.45 -19.12 8.40
CA GLN A 214 -21.67 -19.16 7.58
C GLN A 214 -22.69 -18.10 8.01
N GLU A 215 -22.86 -17.91 9.31
CA GLU A 215 -23.86 -16.99 9.89
C GLU A 215 -23.20 -15.84 10.68
N HIS A 216 -22.07 -16.12 11.32
CA HIS A 216 -21.33 -15.19 12.17
C HIS A 216 -19.85 -15.17 11.79
N SER A 217 -19.15 -14.13 12.24
CA SER A 217 -17.70 -14.00 12.08
C SER A 217 -17.02 -13.87 13.42
N PHE A 218 -15.72 -14.11 13.43
CA PHE A 218 -14.96 -14.18 14.66
C PHE A 218 -13.61 -13.50 14.49
N LEU A 219 -13.17 -12.79 15.53
CA LEU A 219 -11.78 -12.45 15.74
C LEU A 219 -11.20 -13.45 16.75
N ARG A 220 -10.25 -14.26 16.31
CA ARG A 220 -9.63 -15.28 17.15
C ARG A 220 -8.23 -14.88 17.52
N GLU A 221 -7.99 -14.66 18.79
CA GLU A 221 -6.65 -14.48 19.33
C GLU A 221 -5.92 -15.82 19.33
N PHE A 222 -4.66 -15.82 18.96
CA PHE A 222 -3.81 -17.01 19.03
C PHE A 222 -2.35 -16.64 19.33
N GLY A 223 -1.53 -17.64 19.67
CA GLY A 223 -0.12 -17.45 20.03
C GLY A 223 0.12 -16.98 21.46
N SER A 224 -0.93 -16.86 22.29
CA SER A 224 -0.84 -16.61 23.72
C SER A 224 -0.74 -17.93 24.50
N LEU A 225 0.00 -17.94 25.61
CA LEU A 225 0.09 -19.08 26.53
C LEU A 225 -1.25 -19.40 27.23
N ILE A 226 -2.23 -18.49 27.16
CA ILE A 226 -3.49 -18.53 27.94
C ILE A 226 -4.63 -19.21 27.14
N GLY A 227 -4.33 -19.76 25.96
CA GLY A 227 -5.32 -20.39 25.09
C GLY A 227 -5.95 -19.41 24.10
N ASN A 228 -6.73 -19.94 23.17
CA ASN A 228 -7.36 -19.14 22.12
C ASN A 228 -8.65 -18.51 22.67
N SER A 229 -8.75 -17.18 22.65
CA SER A 229 -10.00 -16.47 22.91
C SER A 229 -10.66 -16.04 21.61
N GLU A 230 -11.99 -16.13 21.58
CA GLU A 230 -12.79 -15.75 20.43
C GLU A 230 -13.67 -14.56 20.79
N THR A 231 -13.68 -13.56 19.91
CA THR A 231 -14.63 -12.45 19.96
C THR A 231 -15.55 -12.57 18.77
N GLU A 232 -16.84 -12.79 19.02
CA GLU A 232 -17.86 -12.80 17.98
C GLU A 232 -18.03 -11.39 17.39
N VAL A 233 -18.13 -11.34 16.07
CA VAL A 233 -18.40 -10.13 15.29
C VAL A 233 -19.76 -10.28 14.62
N GLU A 234 -20.58 -9.25 14.72
CA GLU A 234 -21.87 -9.21 14.05
C GLU A 234 -21.69 -9.31 12.53
N GLY A 235 -22.37 -10.27 11.90
CA GLY A 235 -22.38 -10.44 10.45
C GLY A 235 -21.16 -11.16 9.86
N LEU A 236 -20.93 -10.93 8.58
CA LEU A 236 -19.90 -11.59 7.77
C LEU A 236 -18.75 -10.63 7.48
N ILE A 237 -17.58 -10.83 8.11
CA ILE A 237 -16.39 -10.02 7.85
C ILE A 237 -15.99 -10.18 6.38
N GLU A 238 -15.93 -9.07 5.66
CA GLU A 238 -15.48 -8.99 4.27
C GLU A 238 -14.00 -8.62 4.20
N MET A 239 -13.57 -7.67 5.02
CA MET A 239 -12.21 -7.13 5.04
C MET A 239 -11.81 -6.72 6.46
N ALA A 240 -10.52 -6.75 6.76
CA ALA A 240 -9.98 -6.27 8.03
C ALA A 240 -8.56 -5.71 7.86
N TRP A 241 -8.19 -4.76 8.71
CA TRP A 241 -6.92 -4.04 8.67
C TRP A 241 -6.36 -3.86 10.08
N SER A 242 -5.04 -3.97 10.20
CA SER A 242 -4.33 -3.58 11.41
C SER A 242 -3.92 -2.12 11.33
N GLY A 243 -4.15 -1.38 12.41
CA GLY A 243 -3.62 -0.04 12.57
C GLY A 243 -2.10 -0.05 12.73
N PRO A 244 -1.44 1.08 12.44
CA PRO A 244 -0.04 1.31 12.76
C PRO A 244 0.31 0.86 14.17
N ARG A 245 1.42 0.12 14.27
CA ARG A 245 1.96 -0.45 15.53
C ARG A 245 0.97 -1.38 16.27
N GLY A 246 -0.05 -1.90 15.59
CA GLY A 246 -1.08 -2.73 16.20
C GLY A 246 -2.00 -1.96 17.13
N ASN A 247 -2.00 -0.63 17.11
CA ASN A 247 -2.71 0.17 18.12
C ASN A 247 -4.25 0.01 18.06
N SER A 248 -4.77 -0.30 16.88
CA SER A 248 -6.19 -0.55 16.65
C SER A 248 -6.37 -1.57 15.54
N ILE A 249 -7.61 -2.04 15.37
CA ILE A 249 -8.05 -2.78 14.19
C ILE A 249 -9.29 -2.12 13.59
N ALA A 250 -9.40 -2.21 12.27
CA ALA A 250 -10.61 -1.87 11.56
C ALA A 250 -11.12 -3.08 10.79
N PHE A 251 -12.42 -3.21 10.64
CA PHE A 251 -12.99 -4.27 9.82
C PHE A 251 -14.35 -3.87 9.24
N LEU A 252 -14.61 -4.42 8.06
CA LEU A 252 -15.87 -4.27 7.34
C LEU A 252 -16.64 -5.58 7.49
N SER A 253 -17.85 -5.51 8.03
CA SER A 253 -18.78 -6.62 8.10
C SER A 253 -19.99 -6.37 7.22
N ARG A 254 -20.58 -7.45 6.71
CA ARG A 254 -21.85 -7.43 6.00
C ARG A 254 -22.91 -8.16 6.80
N VAL A 255 -24.00 -7.47 7.12
CA VAL A 255 -25.09 -7.95 7.95
C VAL A 255 -26.41 -7.95 7.20
N ARG A 256 -27.26 -8.96 7.44
CA ARG A 256 -28.58 -9.04 6.82
C ARG A 256 -29.60 -8.31 7.71
N ARG A 257 -30.14 -7.20 7.23
CA ARG A 257 -31.24 -6.47 7.86
C ARG A 257 -32.56 -6.74 7.15
N ARG A 258 -33.66 -6.20 7.70
CA ARG A 258 -35.00 -6.27 7.06
C ARG A 258 -35.03 -5.59 5.69
N THR A 259 -34.25 -4.52 5.54
CA THR A 259 -34.13 -3.71 4.32
C THR A 259 -33.22 -4.31 3.27
N GLY A 260 -32.51 -5.40 3.58
CA GLY A 260 -31.53 -6.02 2.69
C GLY A 260 -30.20 -6.25 3.38
N TRP A 261 -29.15 -6.47 2.59
CA TRP A 261 -27.79 -6.53 3.09
C TRP A 261 -27.27 -5.12 3.34
N GLN A 262 -26.73 -4.89 4.52
CA GLN A 262 -26.04 -3.65 4.88
C GLN A 262 -24.61 -3.96 5.25
N ARG A 263 -23.75 -2.95 5.15
CA ARG A 263 -22.36 -3.02 5.58
C ARG A 263 -22.17 -2.18 6.84
N GLN A 264 -21.29 -2.66 7.69
CA GLN A 264 -20.92 -2.06 8.95
C GLN A 264 -19.40 -1.93 9.00
N LEU A 265 -18.91 -0.71 9.22
CA LEU A 265 -17.50 -0.41 9.40
C LEU A 265 -17.21 -0.22 10.88
N TYR A 266 -16.19 -0.89 11.39
CA TYR A 266 -15.83 -0.89 12.80
C TYR A 266 -14.40 -0.39 13.05
N LEU A 267 -14.19 0.19 14.24
CA LEU A 267 -12.89 0.49 14.84
C LEU A 267 -12.85 -0.13 16.23
N ASN A 268 -11.91 -1.04 16.52
CA ASN A 268 -11.78 -1.69 17.84
C ASN A 268 -13.10 -2.27 18.39
N MET A 269 -13.94 -2.84 17.51
CA MET A 269 -15.29 -3.36 17.80
C MET A 269 -16.39 -2.30 17.96
N GLU A 270 -16.06 -1.01 17.92
CA GLU A 270 -17.05 0.07 17.92
C GLU A 270 -17.54 0.36 16.50
N LEU A 271 -18.86 0.43 16.33
CA LEU A 271 -19.48 0.72 15.03
C LEU A 271 -19.23 2.18 14.66
N VAL A 272 -18.53 2.40 13.55
CA VAL A 272 -18.26 3.73 12.97
C VAL A 272 -19.37 4.13 12.01
N TYR A 273 -19.80 3.21 11.14
CA TYR A 273 -20.82 3.49 10.14
C TYR A 273 -21.60 2.23 9.77
N GLU A 274 -22.90 2.38 9.53
CA GLU A 274 -23.77 1.33 8.99
C GLU A 274 -24.60 1.90 7.84
N GLY A 275 -24.63 1.19 6.71
CA GLY A 275 -25.41 1.60 5.56
C GLY A 275 -25.23 0.70 4.34
N SER A 276 -25.86 1.09 3.24
CA SER A 276 -25.62 0.47 1.93
C SER A 276 -24.51 1.21 1.21
N PHE A 277 -23.31 0.64 1.22
CA PHE A 277 -22.15 1.22 0.53
C PHE A 277 -21.22 0.12 0.01
N THR A 278 -20.27 0.47 -0.86
CA THR A 278 -19.13 -0.37 -1.24
C THR A 278 -17.83 0.31 -0.83
N MET A 279 -16.77 -0.48 -0.66
CA MET A 279 -15.45 -0.02 -0.25
C MET A 279 -14.40 -0.93 -0.87
N GLU A 280 -13.29 -0.36 -1.33
CA GLU A 280 -12.14 -1.12 -1.82
C GLU A 280 -11.16 -1.43 -0.69
N GLN A 281 -10.33 -2.47 -0.85
CA GLN A 281 -9.35 -2.86 0.18
C GLN A 281 -8.34 -1.74 0.52
N GLY A 282 -7.98 -0.91 -0.48
CA GLY A 282 -7.10 0.25 -0.32
C GLY A 282 -7.79 1.53 0.15
N GLY A 283 -9.12 1.51 0.36
CA GLY A 283 -9.89 2.69 0.74
C GLY A 283 -9.76 3.10 2.20
N LEU A 284 -8.87 2.48 3.00
CA LEU A 284 -8.70 2.78 4.42
C LEU A 284 -7.33 3.42 4.68
N TYR A 285 -7.35 4.56 5.37
CA TYR A 285 -6.20 5.40 5.62
C TYR A 285 -6.05 5.61 7.11
N TRP A 286 -4.94 5.14 7.67
CA TRP A 286 -4.67 5.26 9.10
C TRP A 286 -4.05 6.61 9.45
N SER A 287 -4.42 7.12 10.62
CA SER A 287 -3.62 8.13 11.31
C SER A 287 -2.26 7.57 11.74
N ASP A 288 -1.25 8.42 11.88
CA ASP A 288 0.12 8.01 12.24
C ASP A 288 0.21 7.26 13.58
N ASN A 289 -0.66 7.58 14.53
CA ASN A 289 -0.73 6.89 15.82
C ASN A 289 -1.56 5.59 15.76
N GLY A 290 -2.20 5.29 14.63
CA GLY A 290 -3.02 4.12 14.40
C GLY A 290 -4.25 4.00 15.30
N GLN A 291 -4.66 5.08 15.97
CA GLN A 291 -5.82 5.08 16.86
C GLN A 291 -7.12 5.39 16.12
N THR A 292 -7.03 5.98 14.93
CA THR A 292 -8.19 6.38 14.11
C THR A 292 -7.87 6.23 12.62
N PHE A 293 -8.89 6.21 11.78
CA PHE A 293 -8.77 6.09 10.33
C PHE A 293 -9.74 7.03 9.62
N ALA A 294 -9.54 7.17 8.30
CA ALA A 294 -10.59 7.57 7.38
C ALA A 294 -10.79 6.48 6.32
N ALA A 295 -12.04 6.29 5.91
CA ALA A 295 -12.44 5.30 4.92
C ALA A 295 -13.17 5.99 3.77
N VAL A 296 -12.75 5.70 2.55
CA VAL A 296 -13.43 6.14 1.32
C VAL A 296 -14.44 5.06 0.94
N ILE A 297 -15.72 5.44 0.90
CA ILE A 297 -16.82 4.56 0.54
C ILE A 297 -17.63 5.15 -0.62
N HIS A 298 -18.36 4.29 -1.33
CA HIS A 298 -19.33 4.69 -2.34
C HIS A 298 -20.72 4.25 -1.92
N GLU A 299 -21.64 5.20 -1.78
CA GLU A 299 -23.05 4.90 -1.51
C GLU A 299 -23.77 4.38 -2.77
N GLU A 300 -24.96 3.80 -2.62
CA GLU A 300 -25.71 3.19 -3.73
C GLU A 300 -26.04 4.16 -4.89
N ASP A 301 -26.14 5.46 -4.60
CA ASP A 301 -26.38 6.49 -5.62
C ASP A 301 -25.09 6.93 -6.35
N GLY A 302 -23.96 6.27 -6.04
CA GLY A 302 -22.64 6.58 -6.57
C GLY A 302 -21.93 7.72 -5.86
N GLN A 303 -22.50 8.27 -4.77
CA GLN A 303 -21.88 9.33 -4.00
C GLN A 303 -20.66 8.80 -3.24
N GLU A 304 -19.51 9.39 -3.51
CA GLU A 304 -18.29 9.10 -2.76
C GLU A 304 -18.26 9.90 -1.44
N VAL A 305 -17.92 9.23 -0.35
CA VAL A 305 -17.92 9.80 1.01
C VAL A 305 -16.66 9.36 1.74
N VAL A 306 -16.03 10.29 2.45
CA VAL A 306 -14.95 10.00 3.40
C VAL A 306 -15.54 9.93 4.80
N LEU A 307 -15.43 8.77 5.43
CA LEU A 307 -15.88 8.51 6.79
C LEU A 307 -14.71 8.51 7.75
N THR A 308 -14.86 9.19 8.88
CA THR A 308 -14.00 9.02 10.06
C THR A 308 -14.90 8.65 11.25
N PRO A 309 -14.35 8.13 12.36
CA PRO A 309 -15.15 7.83 13.56
C PRO A 309 -16.02 8.99 14.06
N ASN A 310 -15.62 10.24 13.78
CA ASN A 310 -16.26 11.44 14.31
C ASN A 310 -16.97 12.29 13.24
N SER A 311 -16.82 11.98 11.95
CA SER A 311 -17.33 12.84 10.88
C SER A 311 -17.51 12.12 9.55
N HIS A 312 -18.34 12.70 8.70
CA HIS A 312 -18.47 12.32 7.30
C HIS A 312 -18.24 13.54 6.40
N ARG A 313 -17.55 13.34 5.28
CA ARG A 313 -17.34 14.36 4.26
C ARG A 313 -17.84 13.82 2.92
N VAL A 314 -18.88 14.45 2.39
CA VAL A 314 -19.38 14.18 1.06
C VAL A 314 -18.43 14.80 0.04
N ILE A 315 -17.98 14.01 -0.94
CA ILE A 315 -17.12 14.49 -2.03
C ILE A 315 -18.01 15.07 -3.14
N PRO A 316 -17.68 16.23 -3.73
CA PRO A 316 -18.48 16.78 -4.82
C PRO A 316 -18.63 15.77 -5.98
N ARG A 317 -19.83 15.73 -6.59
CA ARG A 317 -20.06 14.84 -7.73
C ARG A 317 -19.12 15.17 -8.89
N GLY A 318 -18.49 14.14 -9.45
CA GLY A 318 -17.48 14.27 -10.50
C GLY A 318 -16.05 14.40 -9.98
N GLU A 319 -15.87 14.45 -8.65
CA GLU A 319 -14.56 14.35 -7.99
C GLU A 319 -14.44 12.99 -7.26
N HIS A 320 -13.19 12.54 -7.10
CA HIS A 320 -12.82 11.31 -6.42
C HIS A 320 -11.63 11.53 -5.48
N VAL A 321 -11.57 10.83 -4.37
CA VAL A 321 -10.40 10.84 -3.48
C VAL A 321 -9.25 10.07 -4.13
N ARG A 322 -8.16 10.78 -4.42
CA ARG A 322 -6.91 10.16 -4.90
C ARG A 322 -6.05 9.65 -3.74
N ASP A 323 -5.90 10.48 -2.72
CA ASP A 323 -5.08 10.21 -1.54
C ASP A 323 -5.58 11.07 -0.38
N LEU A 324 -5.36 10.64 0.86
CA LEU A 324 -5.78 11.38 2.03
C LEU A 324 -4.86 11.13 3.25
N LEU A 325 -4.75 12.15 4.10
CA LEU A 325 -3.99 12.10 5.34
C LEU A 325 -4.89 12.38 6.54
N VAL A 326 -4.83 11.48 7.53
CA VAL A 326 -5.67 11.54 8.73
C VAL A 326 -4.85 12.00 9.93
N GLY A 327 -5.35 12.99 10.64
CA GLY A 327 -4.79 13.46 11.91
C GLY A 327 -5.05 12.48 13.06
N SER A 328 -4.29 12.61 14.14
CA SER A 328 -4.40 11.76 15.33
C SER A 328 -5.77 11.73 16.02
N GLN A 329 -6.63 12.72 15.74
CA GLN A 329 -7.97 12.87 16.31
C GLN A 329 -9.10 12.48 15.32
N GLY A 330 -8.74 11.93 14.15
CA GLY A 330 -9.70 11.54 13.11
C GLY A 330 -10.16 12.71 12.25
N SER A 331 -9.45 13.84 12.29
CA SER A 331 -9.58 14.93 11.33
C SER A 331 -8.94 14.54 10.00
N ILE A 332 -9.51 15.00 8.90
CA ILE A 332 -8.85 14.96 7.59
C ILE A 332 -7.89 16.16 7.54
N ASP A 333 -6.60 15.89 7.69
CA ASP A 333 -5.58 16.92 7.73
C ASP A 333 -5.17 17.36 6.32
N ALA A 334 -5.27 16.45 5.35
CA ALA A 334 -5.14 16.76 3.94
C ALA A 334 -5.87 15.73 3.06
N ILE A 335 -6.24 16.14 1.85
CA ILE A 335 -6.91 15.28 0.87
C ILE A 335 -6.56 15.76 -0.54
N ILE A 336 -6.37 14.83 -1.46
CA ILE A 336 -6.17 15.12 -2.89
C ILE A 336 -7.43 14.65 -3.62
N LEU A 337 -8.10 15.57 -4.31
CA LEU A 337 -9.30 15.29 -5.10
C LEU A 337 -8.97 15.28 -6.58
N TYR A 338 -9.40 14.24 -7.28
CA TYR A 338 -9.25 14.07 -8.72
C TYR A 338 -10.58 14.33 -9.43
N ASN A 339 -10.60 15.24 -10.40
CA ASN A 339 -11.82 15.61 -11.12
C ASN A 339 -12.00 14.91 -12.48
N GLY A 340 -11.22 13.86 -12.76
CA GLY A 340 -11.18 13.20 -14.07
C GLY A 340 -10.10 13.73 -15.01
N GLN A 341 -9.41 14.83 -14.67
CA GLN A 341 -8.30 15.36 -15.48
C GLN A 341 -7.15 15.92 -14.64
N PHE A 342 -7.43 16.58 -13.52
CA PHE A 342 -6.45 17.20 -12.65
C PHE A 342 -6.70 16.83 -11.20
N ASP A 343 -5.63 16.90 -10.42
CA ASP A 343 -5.66 16.76 -8.98
C ASP A 343 -5.68 18.13 -8.30
N THR A 344 -6.47 18.21 -7.22
CA THR A 344 -6.57 19.38 -6.34
C THR A 344 -6.20 18.96 -4.93
N PRO A 345 -4.98 19.26 -4.47
CA PRO A 345 -4.59 19.05 -3.09
C PRO A 345 -5.28 20.06 -2.16
N PHE A 346 -5.73 19.59 -1.00
CA PHE A 346 -6.24 20.41 0.10
C PHE A 346 -5.43 20.10 1.35
N VAL A 347 -4.91 21.13 2.01
CA VAL A 347 -4.28 21.01 3.33
C VAL A 347 -5.17 21.73 4.34
N GLY A 348 -5.76 20.96 5.26
CA GLY A 348 -6.92 21.36 6.05
C GLY A 348 -8.11 21.70 5.15
N GLN A 349 -8.59 22.93 5.24
CA GLN A 349 -9.69 23.46 4.40
C GLN A 349 -9.19 24.30 3.21
N ARG A 350 -7.87 24.40 3.02
CA ARG A 350 -7.26 25.34 2.07
C ARG A 350 -6.90 24.60 0.77
N PRO A 351 -7.49 24.95 -0.38
CA PRO A 351 -7.11 24.37 -1.66
C PRO A 351 -5.74 24.89 -2.12
N HIS A 352 -4.99 24.03 -2.79
CA HIS A 352 -3.82 24.37 -3.59
C HIS A 352 -4.19 24.47 -5.08
N ASP A 353 -3.25 24.91 -5.89
CA ASP A 353 -3.42 25.03 -7.34
C ASP A 353 -3.62 23.64 -7.98
N TRP A 354 -4.40 23.56 -9.07
CA TRP A 354 -4.61 22.31 -9.81
C TRP A 354 -3.32 21.83 -10.47
N VAL A 355 -3.06 20.53 -10.39
CA VAL A 355 -1.88 19.89 -10.96
C VAL A 355 -2.27 18.66 -11.79
N PRO A 356 -1.52 18.28 -12.84
CA PRO A 356 -1.77 17.07 -13.61
C PRO A 356 -1.86 15.80 -12.74
N HIS A 357 -0.96 15.66 -11.77
CA HIS A 357 -0.98 14.52 -10.85
C HIS A 357 -0.33 14.89 -9.52
N ALA A 358 -0.93 14.47 -8.41
CA ALA A 358 -0.40 14.58 -7.06
C ALA A 358 -0.49 13.24 -6.31
N TRP A 359 0.56 12.88 -5.58
CA TRP A 359 0.69 11.59 -4.89
C TRP A 359 1.67 11.68 -3.72
N ASN A 360 1.83 10.57 -2.98
CA ASN A 360 2.73 10.48 -1.83
C ASN A 360 2.40 11.52 -0.75
N LEU A 361 1.10 11.65 -0.42
CA LEU A 361 0.65 12.54 0.63
C LEU A 361 1.06 11.97 2.00
N HIS A 362 1.85 12.73 2.77
CA HIS A 362 2.37 12.25 4.05
C HIS A 362 2.65 13.40 5.02
N ARG A 363 2.92 13.04 6.29
CA ARG A 363 3.40 13.99 7.29
C ARG A 363 4.92 13.97 7.36
N THR A 364 5.53 15.14 7.31
CA THR A 364 6.98 15.32 7.53
C THR A 364 7.33 15.16 9.02
N PRO A 365 8.61 14.92 9.36
CA PRO A 365 9.02 14.78 10.77
C PRO A 365 8.71 15.98 11.67
N ASP A 366 8.62 17.19 11.10
CA ASP A 366 8.25 18.42 11.84
C ASP A 366 6.73 18.63 11.97
N GLY A 367 5.92 17.74 11.39
CA GLY A 367 4.47 17.75 11.48
C GLY A 367 3.75 18.42 10.31
N SER A 368 4.48 19.01 9.37
CA SER A 368 3.92 19.56 8.12
C SER A 368 3.32 18.46 7.25
N VAL A 369 2.46 18.85 6.32
CA VAL A 369 1.93 17.99 5.27
C VAL A 369 2.79 18.17 4.03
N ALA A 370 3.24 17.07 3.45
CA ALA A 370 3.96 17.06 2.19
C ALA A 370 3.26 16.17 1.17
N TYR A 371 3.37 16.55 -0.11
CA TYR A 371 2.95 15.74 -1.24
C TYR A 371 3.85 16.01 -2.44
N ASN A 372 3.94 15.03 -3.33
CA ASN A 372 4.60 15.20 -4.61
C ASN A 372 3.56 15.53 -5.68
N ALA A 373 3.94 16.38 -6.62
CA ALA A 373 3.13 16.67 -7.78
C ALA A 373 3.99 16.89 -9.02
N ILE A 374 3.41 16.69 -10.20
CA ILE A 374 4.03 17.14 -11.44
C ILE A 374 3.57 18.58 -11.70
N HIS A 375 4.53 19.47 -11.94
CA HIS A 375 4.24 20.84 -12.31
C HIS A 375 5.21 21.30 -13.40
N GLY A 376 4.66 21.58 -14.59
CA GLY A 376 5.47 21.75 -15.79
C GLY A 376 6.25 20.47 -16.10
N SER A 377 7.54 20.60 -16.40
CA SER A 377 8.45 19.48 -16.69
C SER A 377 9.21 18.98 -15.46
N HIS A 378 8.62 19.06 -14.26
CA HIS A 378 9.32 18.68 -13.03
C HIS A 378 8.40 17.91 -12.08
N VAL A 379 8.98 16.92 -11.41
CA VAL A 379 8.47 16.42 -10.13
C VAL A 379 8.86 17.43 -9.06
N MET A 380 7.86 17.90 -8.31
CA MET A 380 8.03 18.83 -7.19
C MET A 380 7.51 18.21 -5.90
N CYS A 381 8.16 18.51 -4.78
CA CYS A 381 7.66 18.22 -3.44
C CYS A 381 7.14 19.52 -2.83
N TRP A 382 5.86 19.53 -2.46
CA TRP A 382 5.21 20.64 -1.80
C TRP A 382 5.09 20.35 -0.32
N VAL A 383 5.44 21.32 0.53
CA VAL A 383 5.35 21.22 2.00
C VAL A 383 4.54 22.40 2.53
N ASP A 384 3.47 22.11 3.28
CA ASP A 384 2.58 23.11 3.88
C ASP A 384 2.17 22.70 5.31
N TRP A 385 1.89 23.68 6.15
CA TRP A 385 1.53 23.48 7.55
C TRP A 385 0.01 23.42 7.69
N THR A 386 -0.51 22.51 8.51
CA THR A 386 -1.91 22.61 8.95
C THR A 386 -2.01 23.75 9.97
N GLU A 387 -2.79 24.79 9.68
CA GLU A 387 -3.09 25.82 10.68
C GLU A 387 -3.79 25.13 11.86
N ARG A 388 -3.15 25.14 13.04
CA ARG A 388 -3.81 24.76 14.29
C ARG A 388 -4.80 25.88 14.63
N PHE A 389 -6.09 25.60 14.50
CA PHE A 389 -7.12 26.44 15.09
C PHE A 389 -7.20 26.22 16.59
#